data_AF-A0A848Z5P9-F1
#
_entry.id   AF-A0A848Z5P9-F1
#
_cell.length_a   1.000
_cell.length_b   1.000
_cell.length_c   1.000
_cell.angle_alpha   90.00
_cell.angle_beta   90.00
_cell.angle_gamma   90.00
#
_symmetry.space_group_name_H-M   'P 1'
#
loop_
_entity.id
_entity.type
_entity.pdbx_description
1 polymer ?
#
loop_
_entity_poly.entity_id
_entity_poly.type
_entity_poly.pdbx_seq_one_letter_code
_entity_poly.pdbx_strand_id
1 'polypeptide(L)'
;VARGRAHLPAPPKRWLVGGGGRHNATLMAALAERLEAPVAPVESVGWQGDALEAQAFGFLAVRSLRGLPLSLPGTTGVPRPMPGGRLHRCPIPPADRRHA
;
A
#
# COMPACT_ATOMS: atom_id res chain seq x y z
N VAL A 1 -8.10 15.26 -3.60
CA VAL A 1 -8.66 14.05 -4.24
C VAL A 1 -9.46 14.37 -5.51
N ALA A 2 -10.60 15.06 -5.44
CA ALA A 2 -11.48 15.30 -6.61
C ALA A 2 -10.80 15.95 -7.84
N ARG A 3 -9.97 16.98 -7.65
CA ARG A 3 -9.20 17.60 -8.76
C ARG A 3 -8.21 16.63 -9.42
N GLY A 4 -7.65 15.71 -8.64
CA GLY A 4 -6.66 14.74 -9.13
C GLY A 4 -7.21 13.76 -10.17
N ARG A 5 -8.54 13.62 -10.26
CA ARG A 5 -9.20 12.80 -11.29
C ARG A 5 -8.81 13.21 -12.71
N ALA A 6 -8.50 14.48 -12.94
CA ALA A 6 -8.08 14.99 -14.25
C ALA A 6 -6.77 14.36 -14.77
N HIS A 7 -5.99 13.72 -13.89
CA HIS A 7 -4.75 13.02 -14.27
C HIS A 7 -4.95 11.52 -14.51
N LEU A 8 -6.15 10.97 -14.28
CA LEU A 8 -6.42 9.55 -14.47
C LEU A 8 -6.67 9.26 -15.95
N PRO A 9 -6.17 8.12 -16.47
CA PRO A 9 -6.35 7.78 -17.89
C PRO A 9 -7.80 7.45 -18.26
N ALA A 10 -8.64 7.12 -17.27
CA ALA A 10 -10.06 6.87 -17.42
C ALA A 10 -10.80 7.14 -16.09
N PRO A 11 -12.13 7.40 -16.13
CA PRO A 11 -12.94 7.56 -14.92
C PRO A 11 -12.94 6.30 -14.04
N PRO A 12 -12.69 6.41 -12.72
CA PRO A 12 -12.78 5.27 -11.81
C PRO A 12 -14.21 4.74 -11.66
N LYS A 13 -14.34 3.41 -11.55
CA LYS A 13 -15.63 2.74 -11.28
C LYS A 13 -16.03 2.78 -9.81
N ARG A 14 -15.07 2.91 -8.90
CA ARG A 14 -15.26 3.01 -7.44
C ARG A 14 -14.01 3.56 -6.77
N TRP A 15 -14.17 4.11 -5.58
CA TRP A 15 -13.10 4.61 -4.71
C TRP A 15 -13.09 3.81 -3.41
N LEU A 16 -11.95 3.18 -3.10
CA LEU A 16 -11.74 2.48 -1.83
C LEU A 16 -10.77 3.31 -0.98
N VAL A 17 -11.25 3.76 0.19
CA VAL A 17 -10.50 4.67 1.07
C VAL A 17 -9.82 3.87 2.17
N GLY A 18 -8.48 3.91 2.20
CA GLY A 18 -7.64 3.36 3.28
C GLY A 18 -7.13 4.45 4.22
N GLY A 19 -6.30 4.05 5.19
CA GLY A 19 -5.68 4.97 6.15
C GLY A 19 -6.68 5.63 7.12
N GLY A 20 -6.21 6.49 8.02
CA GLY A 20 -7.04 7.09 9.07
C GLY A 20 -8.19 7.96 8.55
N GLY A 21 -8.06 8.54 7.36
CA GLY A 21 -9.08 9.41 6.76
C GLY A 21 -10.43 8.71 6.52
N ARG A 22 -10.45 7.39 6.33
CA ARG A 22 -11.70 6.63 6.15
C ARG A 22 -12.60 6.64 7.38
N HIS A 23 -12.05 6.90 8.57
CA HIS A 23 -12.80 7.03 9.83
C HIS A 23 -13.45 8.42 10.00
N ASN A 24 -13.07 9.40 9.17
CA ASN A 24 -13.64 10.75 9.23
C ASN A 24 -14.91 10.84 8.37
N ALA A 25 -16.07 10.82 9.02
CA ALA A 25 -17.38 10.86 8.36
C ALA A 25 -17.57 12.11 7.48
N THR A 26 -17.11 13.28 7.93
CA THR A 26 -17.19 14.54 7.17
C THR A 26 -16.36 14.47 5.89
N LEU A 27 -15.14 13.93 5.98
CA LEU A 27 -14.28 13.73 4.82
C LEU A 27 -14.89 12.73 3.82
N MET A 28 -15.40 11.60 4.32
CA MET A 28 -16.03 10.57 3.48
C MET A 28 -17.27 11.10 2.75
N ALA A 29 -18.11 11.88 3.44
CA ALA A 29 -19.26 12.54 2.82
C ALA A 29 -18.83 13.55 1.74
N ALA A 30 -17.84 14.40 2.04
CA ALA A 30 -17.33 15.39 1.09
C ALA A 30 -16.68 14.73 -0.15
N LEU A 31 -16.04 13.56 0.03
CA LEU A 31 -15.54 12.74 -1.06
C LEU A 31 -16.67 12.14 -1.89
N ALA A 32 -17.69 11.55 -1.26
CA ALA A 32 -18.84 10.97 -1.96
C ALA A 32 -19.61 12.01 -2.80
N GLU A 33 -19.73 13.24 -2.32
CA GLU A 33 -20.36 14.35 -3.05
C GLU A 33 -19.56 14.78 -4.29
N ARG A 34 -18.23 14.74 -4.22
CA ARG A 34 -17.33 15.31 -5.25
C ARG A 34 -16.76 14.27 -6.21
N LEU A 35 -16.83 13.00 -5.87
CA LEU A 35 -16.32 11.90 -6.68
C LEU A 35 -17.52 11.23 -7.34
N GLU A 36 -17.64 11.40 -8.65
CA GLU A 36 -18.71 10.84 -9.52
C GLU A 36 -18.67 9.29 -9.64
N ALA A 37 -18.36 8.58 -8.56
CA ALA A 37 -18.41 7.12 -8.45
C ALA A 37 -18.50 6.71 -6.96
N PRO A 38 -19.00 5.50 -6.64
CA PRO A 38 -19.16 5.06 -5.26
C PRO A 38 -17.86 5.16 -4.46
N VAL A 39 -17.95 5.75 -3.26
CA VAL A 39 -16.86 5.87 -2.30
C VAL A 39 -17.16 4.97 -1.11
N ALA A 40 -16.23 4.09 -0.75
CA ALA A 40 -16.39 3.16 0.37
C ALA A 40 -15.06 2.99 1.13
N PRO A 41 -15.09 2.66 2.42
CA PRO A 41 -13.90 2.23 3.13
C PRO A 41 -13.39 0.89 2.56
N VAL A 42 -12.10 0.62 2.67
CA VAL A 42 -11.47 -0.64 2.19
C VAL A 42 -12.03 -1.89 2.88
N GLU A 43 -12.62 -1.74 4.07
CA GLU A 43 -13.33 -2.79 4.79
C GLU A 43 -14.51 -3.38 3.99
N SER A 44 -15.11 -2.58 3.08
CA SER A 44 -16.19 -3.05 2.20
C SER A 44 -15.77 -4.18 1.24
N VAL A 45 -14.47 -4.38 1.03
CA VAL A 45 -13.90 -5.49 0.25
C VAL A 45 -13.10 -6.47 1.11
N GLY A 46 -13.31 -6.44 2.43
CA GLY A 46 -12.69 -7.36 3.38
C GLY A 46 -11.23 -7.03 3.73
N TRP A 47 -10.75 -5.82 3.44
CA TRP A 47 -9.38 -5.41 3.78
C TRP A 47 -9.33 -4.71 5.14
N GLN A 48 -8.22 -4.86 5.85
CA GLN A 48 -8.00 -4.23 7.14
C GLN A 48 -7.32 -2.87 6.94
N GLY A 49 -8.09 -1.79 6.91
CA GLY A 49 -7.58 -0.49 6.46
C GLY A 49 -6.52 0.16 7.35
N ASP A 50 -6.50 -0.15 8.65
CA ASP A 50 -5.49 0.37 9.59
C ASP A 50 -4.13 -0.31 9.43
N ALA A 51 -4.13 -1.54 8.91
CA ALA A 51 -2.91 -2.31 8.69
C ALA A 51 -2.44 -2.29 7.23
N LEU A 52 -3.19 -1.63 6.32
CA LEU A 52 -2.99 -1.78 4.88
C LEU A 52 -1.57 -1.41 4.42
N GLU A 53 -1.00 -0.32 4.94
CA GLU A 53 0.36 0.11 4.62
C GLU A 53 1.41 -0.87 5.16
N ALA A 54 1.23 -1.35 6.40
CA ALA A 54 2.11 -2.36 7.00
C ALA A 54 2.07 -3.69 6.24
N GLN A 55 0.88 -4.13 5.82
CA GLN A 55 0.67 -5.31 4.98
C GLN A 55 1.34 -5.14 3.60
N ALA A 56 1.25 -3.95 3.00
CA ALA A 56 1.94 -3.63 1.75
C ALA A 56 3.46 -3.76 1.90
N PHE A 57 4.06 -3.26 2.99
CA PHE A 57 5.48 -3.47 3.27
C PHE A 57 5.83 -4.95 3.46
N GLY A 58 5.01 -5.73 4.17
CA GLY A 58 5.19 -7.17 4.31
C GLY A 58 5.19 -7.89 2.95
N PHE A 59 4.25 -7.53 2.07
CA PHE A 59 4.20 -8.03 0.69
C PHE A 59 5.46 -7.66 -0.11
N LEU A 60 5.91 -6.41 -0.03
CA LEU A 60 7.13 -5.95 -0.70
C LEU A 60 8.39 -6.66 -0.16
N ALA A 61 8.45 -6.96 1.13
CA ALA A 61 9.56 -7.71 1.73
C ALA A 61 9.65 -9.13 1.16
N VAL A 62 8.53 -9.86 1.09
CA VAL A 62 8.49 -11.21 0.49
C VAL A 62 8.89 -11.16 -0.99
N ARG A 63 8.45 -10.14 -1.73
CA ARG A 63 8.86 -9.95 -3.13
C ARG A 63 10.34 -9.65 -3.28
N SER A 64 10.91 -8.83 -2.41
CA SER A 64 12.35 -8.54 -2.37
C SER A 64 13.16 -9.83 -2.16
N LEU A 65 12.75 -10.65 -1.19
CA LEU A 65 13.37 -11.96 -0.93
C LEU A 65 13.30 -12.91 -2.13
N ARG A 66 12.26 -12.78 -2.97
CA ARG A 66 12.07 -13.57 -4.20
C ARG A 66 12.65 -12.90 -5.45
N GLY A 67 13.33 -11.76 -5.34
CA GLY A 67 13.84 -11.01 -6.50
C GLY A 67 12.76 -10.48 -7.45
N LEU A 68 11.51 -10.37 -6.99
CA LEU A 68 10.38 -9.92 -7.80
C LEU A 68 10.33 -8.37 -7.88
N PRO A 69 9.74 -7.81 -8.96
CA PRO A 69 9.61 -6.36 -9.09
C PRO A 69 8.86 -5.71 -7.93
N LEU A 70 9.39 -4.62 -7.39
CA LEU A 70 8.74 -3.78 -6.37
C LEU A 70 8.24 -2.45 -6.95
N SER A 71 8.90 -1.97 -8.01
CA SER A 71 8.48 -0.78 -8.74
C SER A 71 8.13 -1.09 -10.19
N LEU A 72 7.16 -0.35 -10.71
CA LEU A 72 6.64 -0.46 -12.07
C LEU A 72 6.78 0.88 -12.81
N PRO A 73 6.99 0.87 -14.14
CA PRO A 73 7.10 2.10 -14.92
C PRO A 73 5.92 3.05 -14.72
N GLY A 74 4.69 2.50 -14.67
CA GLY A 74 3.46 3.28 -14.51
C GLY A 74 3.26 3.92 -13.14
N THR A 75 4.04 3.56 -12.11
CA THR A 75 3.91 4.14 -10.76
C THR A 75 5.03 5.10 -10.40
N THR A 76 6.29 4.78 -10.73
CA THR A 76 7.44 5.63 -10.34
C THR A 76 8.33 6.05 -11.52
N GLY A 77 8.02 5.66 -12.76
CA GLY A 77 8.82 6.01 -13.93
C GLY A 77 10.11 5.20 -14.12
N VAL A 78 10.29 4.07 -13.43
CA VAL A 78 11.42 3.16 -13.69
C VAL A 78 11.37 2.62 -15.14
N PRO A 79 12.51 2.35 -15.80
CA PRO A 79 12.54 2.02 -17.24
C PRO A 79 11.91 0.66 -17.58
N ARG A 80 11.82 -0.25 -16.61
CA ARG A 80 11.17 -1.56 -16.69
C ARG A 80 10.75 -1.97 -15.27
N PRO A 81 9.96 -3.04 -15.07
CA PRO A 81 9.73 -3.57 -13.73
C PRO A 81 11.06 -3.87 -13.02
N MET A 82 11.28 -3.26 -11.85
CA MET A 82 12.57 -3.32 -11.14
C MET A 82 12.40 -3.96 -9.75
N PRO A 83 13.29 -4.91 -9.38
CA PRO A 83 13.37 -5.37 -8.00
C PRO A 83 13.92 -4.26 -7.10
N GLY A 84 13.89 -4.48 -5.79
CA GLY A 84 14.43 -3.54 -4.82
C GLY A 84 14.46 -4.10 -3.41
N GLY A 85 14.72 -3.24 -2.44
CA GLY A 85 14.90 -3.61 -1.04
C GLY A 85 16.28 -4.21 -0.76
N ARG A 86 16.67 -4.19 0.53
CA ARG A 86 17.93 -4.76 1.01
C ARG A 86 17.63 -5.64 2.22
N LEU A 87 18.06 -6.90 2.15
CA LEU A 87 17.96 -7.82 3.29
C LEU A 87 19.03 -7.48 4.32
N HIS A 88 18.61 -6.98 5.47
CA HIS A 88 19.45 -6.89 6.66
C HIS A 88 19.17 -8.11 7.54
N ARG A 89 20.14 -9.00 7.64
CA ARG A 89 20.04 -10.15 8.54
C ARG A 89 20.27 -9.66 9.97
N CYS A 90 19.39 -10.03 10.89
CA CYS A 90 19.68 -9.90 12.30
C CYS A 90 20.94 -10.75 12.58
N PRO A 91 22.01 -10.18 13.17
CA PRO A 91 23.12 -11.00 13.64
C PRO A 91 22.56 -11.96 14.67
N ILE A 92 22.73 -13.27 14.44
CA ILE A 92 22.46 -14.27 15.47
C ILE A 92 23.46 -13.97 16.60
N PRO A 93 23.02 -13.63 17.82
CA PRO A 93 23.94 -13.50 18.94
C PRO A 93 24.69 -14.83 19.07
N PRO A 94 26.02 -14.82 19.30
CA PRO A 94 26.72 -16.07 19.55
C PRO A 94 26.00 -16.83 20.66
N ALA A 95 25.71 -18.11 20.43
CA ALA A 95 25.09 -18.97 21.43
C ALA A 95 25.91 -18.85 22.72
N ASP A 96 25.25 -18.56 23.83
CA ASP A 96 25.89 -18.43 25.13
C ASP A 96 26.61 -19.76 25.46
N ARG A 97 27.93 -19.79 25.29
CA ARG A 97 28.78 -20.93 25.65
C ARG A 97 29.08 -20.92 27.16
N ARG A 98 28.07 -20.69 27.99
CA ARG A 98 28.18 -20.82 29.44
C ARG A 98 27.29 -21.96 29.89
N HIS A 99 27.76 -23.18 29.69
CA HIS A 99 27.51 -24.38 30.50
C HIS A 99 28.32 -25.52 29.87
N ALA A 100 29.61 -25.53 30.17
CA ALA A 100 30.50 -26.68 30.05
C ALA A 100 31.32 -26.75 31.34
#